data_AF-A0A382S9X5-F1
#
_entry.id   AF-A0A382S9X5-F1
#
_cell.length_a   1.000
_cell.length_b   1.000
_cell.length_c   1.000
_cell.angle_alpha   90.00
_cell.angle_beta   90.00
_cell.angle_gamma   90.00
#
_symmetry.space_group_name_H-M   'P 1'
#
loop_
_entity.id
_entity.type
_entity.pdbx_description
1 polymer ?
#
loop_
_entity_poly.entity_id
_entity_poly.type
_entity_poly.pdbx_seq_one_letter_code
_entity_poly.pdbx_strand_id
1 'polypeptide(L)' 'MLWLHRYNQLLALATLALITAGGLVTSTDSGLAVPDWPNTYGYFMFSFPWSQMVGGILYEHGHRLIASIVGLLT' A
#
# COMPACT_ATOMS: atom_id res chain seq x y z
N MET A 1 -1.13 30.44 -1.72
CA MET A 1 -2.11 29.32 -1.81
C MET A 1 -1.76 28.27 -2.86
N LEU A 2 -0.95 28.56 -3.90
CA LEU A 2 -0.61 27.59 -4.95
C LEU A 2 0.03 26.29 -4.42
N TRP A 3 0.82 26.36 -3.35
CA TRP A 3 1.43 25.19 -2.71
C TRP A 3 0.40 24.24 -2.08
N LEU A 4 -0.58 24.76 -1.35
CA LEU A 4 -1.69 23.96 -0.79
C LEU A 4 -2.54 23.33 -1.90
N HIS A 5 -2.78 24.05 -2.99
CA HIS A 5 -3.50 23.50 -4.14
C HIS A 5 -2.77 22.29 -4.76
N ARG A 6 -1.46 22.42 -5.01
CA ARG A 6 -0.62 21.32 -5.51
C ARG A 6 -0.56 20.15 -4.53
N TYR A 7 -0.51 20.45 -3.22
CA TYR A 7 -0.54 19.43 -2.18
C TYR A 7 -1.85 18.63 -2.18
N ASN A 8 -3.00 19.31 -2.29
CA ASN A 8 -4.29 18.65 -2.38
C ASN A 8 -4.41 17.79 -3.66
N GLN A 9 -3.86 18.24 -4.78
CA GLN A 9 -3.81 17.44 -6.01
C GLN A 9 -2.96 16.17 -5.81
N LEU A 10 -1.81 16.29 -5.14
CA LEU A 10 -0.96 15.15 -4.78
C LEU A 10 -1.72 14.16 -3.89
N LEU A 11 -2.39 14.64 -2.84
CA LEU A 11 -3.19 13.80 -1.94
C LEU A 11 -4.32 13.08 -2.66
N ALA A 12 -5.03 13.78 -3.55
CA ALA A 12 -6.10 13.18 -4.34
C ALA A 12 -5.57 12.04 -5.23
N LEU A 13 -4.43 12.26 -5.90
CA LEU A 13 -3.79 11.24 -6.74
C LEU A 13 -3.24 10.07 -5.92
N ALA A 14 -2.60 10.34 -4.77
CA ALA A 14 -2.10 9.31 -3.87
C ALA A 14 -3.24 8.45 -3.32
N THR A 15 -4.35 9.07 -2.91
CA THR A 15 -5.55 8.38 -2.43
C THR A 15 -6.19 7.55 -3.53
N LEU A 16 -6.26 8.07 -4.76
CA LEU A 16 -6.77 7.32 -5.91
C LEU A 16 -5.92 6.06 -6.16
N ALA A 17 -4.59 6.19 -6.14
CA ALA A 17 -3.67 5.06 -6.27
C ALA A 17 -3.86 4.04 -5.14
N LEU A 18 -4.05 4.48 -3.89
CA LEU A 18 -4.35 3.62 -2.75
C LEU A 18 -5.64 2.81 -2.96
N ILE A 19 -6.71 3.47 -3.39
CA ILE A 19 -8.00 2.82 -3.67
C ILE A 19 -7.84 1.80 -4.79
N THR A 20 -7.14 2.14 -5.88
CA THR A 20 -6.87 1.21 -6.98
C THR A 20 -6.08 -0.01 -6.49
N ALA A 21 -5.03 0.18 -5.69
CA ALA A 21 -4.26 -0.92 -5.12
C ALA A 21 -5.12 -1.81 -4.21
N GLY A 22 -6.00 -1.23 -3.39
CA GLY A 22 -6.94 -1.99 -2.57
C GLY A 22 -7.94 -2.79 -3.41
N GLY A 23 -8.44 -2.20 -4.49
CA GLY A 23 -9.29 -2.89 -5.46
C GLY A 23 -8.59 -4.07 -6.14
N LEU A 24 -7.29 -3.95 -6.43
CA LEU A 24 -6.48 -5.06 -6.94
C LEU A 24 -6.38 -6.19 -5.92
N VAL A 25 -6.11 -5.91 -4.64
CA VAL A 25 -6.06 -6.93 -3.57
C VAL A 25 -7.33 -7.76 -3.53
N THR A 26 -8.51 -7.11 -3.60
CA THR A 26 -9.79 -7.81 -3.64
C THR A 26 -9.98 -8.58 -4.94
N SER A 27 -9.65 -7.98 -6.08
CA SER A 27 -9.85 -8.60 -7.40
C SER A 27 -8.93 -9.80 -7.65
N THR A 28 -7.80 -9.89 -6.97
CA THR A 28 -6.85 -11.01 -7.03
C THR A 28 -6.96 -11.95 -5.83
N ASP A 29 -8.04 -11.87 -5.05
CA ASP A 29 -8.29 -12.67 -3.83
C ASP A 29 -7.09 -12.71 -2.87
N SER A 30 -6.32 -11.62 -2.83
CA SER A 30 -5.04 -11.54 -2.13
C SER A 30 -5.15 -10.98 -0.72
N GLY A 31 -6.36 -10.71 -0.22
CA GLY A 31 -6.58 -10.03 1.06
C GLY A 31 -6.18 -10.83 2.31
N LEU A 32 -5.82 -12.11 2.15
CA LEU A 32 -5.29 -12.99 3.20
C LEU A 32 -3.96 -13.62 2.78
N ALA A 33 -3.23 -12.98 1.85
CA ALA A 33 -1.94 -13.47 1.41
C ALA A 33 -0.89 -13.36 2.52
N VAL A 34 -0.90 -12.28 3.32
CA VAL A 34 -0.01 -12.08 4.46
C VAL A 34 -0.78 -12.37 5.76
N PRO A 35 -0.36 -13.36 6.56
CA PRO A 35 -1.12 -13.80 7.73
C PRO A 35 -0.94 -12.91 8.97
N ASP A 36 0.05 -12.01 8.97
CA ASP A 36 0.46 -11.21 10.12
C ASP A 36 0.39 -9.69 9.88
N TRP A 37 0.29 -8.93 10.98
CA TRP A 37 0.28 -7.48 11.00
C TRP A 37 0.83 -6.96 12.34
N PRO A 38 1.62 -5.87 12.41
CA PRO A 38 2.06 -5.00 11.30
C PRO A 38 3.19 -5.61 10.45
N ASN A 39 3.79 -6.70 10.89
CA ASN A 39 4.86 -7.42 10.19
C ASN A 39 4.37 -8.13 8.91
N THR A 40 5.30 -8.70 8.16
CA THR A 40 5.05 -9.56 7.00
C THR A 40 5.99 -10.75 7.07
N TYR A 41 5.44 -11.93 7.37
CA TYR A 41 6.18 -13.17 7.61
C TYR A 41 7.33 -13.01 8.62
N GLY A 42 7.07 -12.28 9.71
CA GLY A 42 8.06 -12.05 10.77
C GLY A 42 9.12 -10.98 10.44
N TYR A 43 9.15 -10.44 9.22
CA TYR A 43 9.91 -9.24 8.91
C TYR A 43 9.13 -8.00 9.33
N PHE A 44 9.85 -6.97 9.79
CA PHE A 44 9.26 -5.65 9.92
C PHE A 44 8.72 -5.19 8.55
N MET A 45 7.56 -4.53 8.54
CA MET A 45 6.81 -4.17 7.33
C MET A 45 7.69 -3.53 6.24
N PHE A 46 8.57 -2.61 6.61
CA PHE A 46 9.42 -1.88 5.66
C PHE A 46 10.74 -2.61 5.33
N SER A 47 10.99 -3.78 5.93
CA SER A 47 12.19 -4.59 5.71
C SER A 47 11.89 -5.92 5.03
N PHE A 48 10.65 -6.17 4.59
CA PHE A 48 10.30 -7.39 3.87
C PHE A 48 11.02 -7.42 2.51
N PRO A 49 11.70 -8.51 2.14
CA PRO A 49 12.52 -8.55 0.93
C PRO A 49 11.69 -8.50 -0.36
N TRP A 50 12.08 -7.61 -1.27
CA TRP A 50 11.43 -7.43 -2.58
C TRP A 50 11.35 -8.70 -3.43
N SER A 51 12.34 -9.60 -3.31
CA SER A 51 12.34 -10.89 -4.04
C SER A 51 11.25 -11.85 -3.58
N GLN A 52 10.67 -11.63 -2.38
CA GLN A 52 9.59 -12.44 -1.82
C GLN A 52 8.20 -11.79 -2.02
N MET A 53 8.13 -10.58 -2.58
CA MET A 53 6.88 -9.93 -2.96
C MET A 53 6.37 -10.51 -4.30
N VAL A 54 5.91 -11.76 -4.26
CA VAL A 54 5.43 -12.50 -5.42
C VAL A 54 3.98 -12.96 -5.22
N GLY A 55 3.23 -13.08 -6.33
CA GLY A 55 1.83 -13.50 -6.29
C GLY A 55 0.96 -12.58 -5.44
N GLY A 56 0.08 -13.16 -4.60
CA GLY A 56 -0.82 -12.39 -3.73
C GLY A 56 -0.12 -11.46 -2.73
N ILE A 57 1.09 -11.82 -2.30
CA ILE A 57 1.88 -11.00 -1.36
C ILE A 57 2.23 -9.66 -1.99
N LEU A 58 2.52 -9.62 -3.30
CA LEU A 58 2.81 -8.38 -4.01
C LEU A 58 1.65 -7.39 -3.90
N TYR A 59 0.43 -7.88 -4.10
CA TYR A 59 -0.78 -7.05 -4.05
C TYR A 59 -1.06 -6.59 -2.62
N GLU A 60 -1.10 -7.51 -1.65
CA GLU A 60 -1.47 -7.16 -0.28
C GLU A 60 -0.39 -6.31 0.39
N HIS A 61 0.87 -6.75 0.38
CA HIS A 61 1.96 -6.02 1.00
C HIS A 61 2.22 -4.69 0.29
N GLY A 62 2.15 -4.67 -1.05
CA GLY A 62 2.26 -3.44 -1.83
C GLY A 62 1.17 -2.42 -1.46
N HIS A 63 -0.08 -2.87 -1.33
CA HIS A 63 -1.18 -2.02 -0.86
C HIS A 63 -0.91 -1.47 0.54
N ARG A 64 -0.42 -2.30 1.48
CA ARG A 64 -0.06 -1.86 2.84
C ARG A 64 1.02 -0.78 2.82
N LEU A 65 2.06 -0.91 1.98
CA LEU A 65 3.11 0.10 1.84
C LEU A 65 2.58 1.42 1.27
N ILE A 66 1.71 1.37 0.25
CA ILE A 66 1.06 2.55 -0.31
C ILE A 66 0.20 3.23 0.77
N ALA A 67 -0.55 2.46 1.56
CA ALA A 67 -1.38 2.97 2.65
C ALA A 67 -0.55 3.71 3.71
N SER A 68 0.63 3.18 4.08
CA SER A 68 1.54 3.87 5.00
C SER A 68 2.03 5.22 4.46
N ILE A 69 2.37 5.29 3.17
CA ILE A 69 2.79 6.54 2.54
C ILE A 69 1.65 7.55 2.52
N VAL A 70 0.45 7.14 2.09
CA VAL A 70 -0.73 8.03 2.05
C VAL A 70 -1.11 8.52 3.44
N GLY A 71 -1.04 7.64 4.45
CA GLY A 71 -1.26 8.00 5.85
C GLY A 71 -0.24 9.00 6.39
N LEU A 72 1.02 8.97 5.93
CA LEU A 72 2.03 9.98 6.28
C LEU A 72 1.80 11.33 5.60
N LEU A 73 1.15 11.33 4.43
CA LEU A 73 0.84 12.55 3.68
C LEU A 73 -0.43 13.26 4.21
N THR A 74 -1.28 12.57 4.99
CA THR A 74 -2.58 13.11 5.44
C THR A 74 -2.47 13.69 6.84
#